data_AF-A0AAD4PYX7-F1
#
_entry.id   AF-A0AAD4PYX7-F1
#
_cell.length_a   1.000
_cell.length_b   1.000
_cell.length_c   1.000
_cell.angle_alpha   90.00
_cell.angle_beta   90.00
_cell.angle_gamma   90.00
#
_symmetry.space_group_name_H-M   'P 1'
#
loop_
_entity.id
_entity.type
_entity.pdbx_description
1 polymer ?
#
loop_
_entity_poly.entity_id
_entity_poly.type
_entity_poly.pdbx_seq_one_letter_code
_entity_poly.pdbx_strand_id
1 'polypeptide(L)'
;MTTVILRLARNIGLHRFETAALSDPFDVQMRRRLGWHVCFLDVRCSEDQGTDSEVLDMCFDTCLPLNVDDHDLIPGSQYAVEERTGVTGITFPNMQYESIAVVRAMRKCMDGSRHWATNNRQCKDQWVEVVRNLNRRLWTGYLSPCDPTTSASQLFFGFARIVPKVSL
;
A
#
# COMPACT_ATOMS: atom_id res chain seq x y z
N MET A 1 17.05 -3.61 -12.14
CA MET A 1 17.48 -2.21 -11.85
C MET A 1 17.04 -1.72 -10.47
N THR A 2 15.96 -2.26 -9.87
CA THR A 2 15.45 -1.86 -8.53
C THR A 2 16.34 -2.30 -7.37
N THR A 3 17.16 -3.34 -7.54
CA THR A 3 18.05 -3.88 -6.49
C THR A 3 18.98 -2.82 -5.86
N VAL A 4 19.51 -1.86 -6.64
CA VAL A 4 20.36 -0.79 -6.09
C VAL A 4 19.56 0.11 -5.14
N ILE A 5 18.34 0.50 -5.56
CA ILE A 5 17.44 1.34 -4.77
C ILE A 5 17.04 0.61 -3.49
N LEU A 6 16.72 -0.69 -3.56
CA LEU A 6 16.38 -1.49 -2.39
C LEU A 6 17.53 -1.60 -1.39
N ARG A 7 18.76 -1.80 -1.87
CA ARG A 7 19.95 -1.85 -0.99
C ARG A 7 20.18 -0.51 -0.31
N LEU A 8 20.02 0.61 -1.04
CA LEU A 8 20.11 1.94 -0.47
C LEU A 8 19.02 2.17 0.59
N ALA A 9 17.76 1.85 0.27
CA ALA A 9 16.62 1.96 1.17
C ALA A 9 16.83 1.15 2.47
N ARG A 10 17.40 -0.06 2.36
CA ARG A 10 17.80 -0.86 3.52
C ARG A 10 18.90 -0.18 4.33
N ASN A 11 19.93 0.35 3.68
CA ASN A 11 21.08 0.97 4.33
C ASN A 11 20.70 2.23 5.13
N ILE A 12 19.78 3.05 4.62
CA ILE A 12 19.26 4.22 5.35
C ILE A 12 18.13 3.86 6.33
N GLY A 13 17.78 2.58 6.45
CA GLY A 13 16.83 2.07 7.44
C GLY A 13 15.35 2.22 7.08
N LEU A 14 14.97 2.53 5.83
CA LEU A 14 13.55 2.79 5.45
C LEU A 14 12.60 1.61 5.77
N HIS A 15 13.15 0.40 5.82
CA HIS A 15 12.43 -0.83 6.15
C HIS A 15 12.02 -0.96 7.62
N ARG A 16 12.63 -0.18 8.52
CA ARG A 16 12.39 -0.26 9.96
C ARG A 16 11.29 0.72 10.36
N PHE A 17 10.44 0.27 11.28
CA PHE A 17 9.52 1.14 11.99
C PHE A 17 10.33 2.03 12.95
N GLU A 18 10.43 3.32 12.68
CA GLU A 18 10.92 4.29 13.65
C GLU A 18 9.73 4.72 14.52
N THR A 19 9.88 4.61 15.83
CA THR A 19 8.87 5.02 16.81
C THR A 19 8.54 6.49 16.63
N ALA A 20 7.34 6.79 16.13
CA ALA A 20 6.87 8.14 15.81
C ALA A 20 6.80 9.12 17.01
N ALA A 21 7.11 8.68 18.23
CA ALA A 21 6.94 9.47 19.45
C ALA A 21 7.95 10.63 19.60
N LEU A 22 9.04 10.66 18.80
CA LEU A 22 10.09 11.68 18.90
C LEU A 22 10.47 12.30 17.53
N SER A 23 9.67 12.08 16.49
CA SER A 23 10.01 12.48 15.13
C SER A 23 8.98 13.43 14.55
N ASP A 24 9.45 14.41 13.78
CA ASP A 24 8.60 15.35 13.04
C ASP A 24 7.59 14.57 12.17
N PRO A 25 6.27 14.82 12.30
CA PRO A 25 5.24 14.21 11.45
C PRO A 25 5.53 14.34 9.96
N PHE A 26 6.16 15.44 9.52
CA PHE A 26 6.62 15.60 8.14
C PHE A 26 7.62 14.51 7.76
N ASP A 27 8.70 14.35 8.52
CA ASP A 27 9.74 13.35 8.27
C ASP A 27 9.18 11.93 8.30
N VAL A 28 8.29 11.65 9.27
CA VAL A 28 7.61 10.35 9.38
C VAL A 28 6.80 10.06 8.11
N GLN A 29 6.01 11.02 7.61
CA GLN A 29 5.23 10.82 6.39
C GLN A 29 6.14 10.70 5.16
N MET A 30 7.16 11.55 5.02
CA MET A 30 8.11 11.47 3.91
C MET A 30 8.79 10.09 3.86
N ARG A 31 9.19 9.57 5.02
CA ARG A 31 9.80 8.24 5.14
C ARG A 31 8.84 7.12 4.75
N ARG A 32 7.59 7.15 5.24
CA ARG A 32 6.55 6.17 4.89
C ARG A 32 6.27 6.18 3.39
N ARG A 33 6.08 7.38 2.81
CA ARG A 33 5.79 7.57 1.38
C ARG A 33 6.93 7.03 0.52
N LEU A 34 8.17 7.38 0.83
CA LEU A 34 9.34 6.89 0.11
C LEU A 34 9.48 5.37 0.22
N GLY A 35 9.34 4.82 1.43
CA GLY A 35 9.45 3.37 1.66
C GLY A 35 8.43 2.58 0.85
N TRP A 36 7.16 2.99 0.88
CA TRP A 36 6.10 2.34 0.09
C TRP A 36 6.23 2.56 -1.40
N HIS A 37 6.72 3.72 -1.84
CA HIS A 37 6.96 3.98 -3.26
C HIS A 37 8.07 3.08 -3.82
N VAL A 38 9.16 2.90 -3.08
CA VAL A 38 10.22 1.94 -3.44
C VAL A 38 9.67 0.52 -3.51
N CYS A 39 8.78 0.14 -2.58
CA CYS A 39 8.09 -1.14 -2.62
C CYS A 39 7.25 -1.31 -3.90
N PHE A 40 6.49 -0.28 -4.26
CA PHE A 40 5.70 -0.26 -5.49
C PHE A 40 6.55 -0.42 -6.74
N LEU A 41 7.64 0.35 -6.86
CA LEU A 41 8.52 0.28 -8.01
C LEU A 41 9.15 -1.11 -8.19
N ASP A 42 9.52 -1.77 -7.09
CA ASP A 42 10.06 -3.14 -7.17
C ASP A 42 9.04 -4.14 -7.70
N VAL A 43 7.80 -4.08 -7.19
CA VAL A 43 6.70 -4.94 -7.68
C VAL A 43 6.47 -4.69 -9.18
N ARG A 44 6.36 -3.42 -9.59
CA ARG A 44 6.13 -3.07 -11.01
C ARG A 44 7.25 -3.51 -11.93
N CYS A 45 8.51 -3.28 -11.55
CA CYS A 45 9.64 -3.73 -12.36
C CYS A 45 9.72 -5.26 -12.44
N SER A 46 9.35 -5.96 -11.37
CA SER A 46 9.32 -7.42 -11.35
C SER A 46 8.22 -7.98 -12.25
N GLU A 47 7.03 -7.37 -12.22
CA GLU A 47 5.92 -7.67 -13.15
C GLU A 47 6.34 -7.49 -14.61
N ASP A 48 6.98 -6.36 -14.95
CA ASP A 48 7.41 -6.04 -16.32
C ASP A 48 8.52 -7.00 -16.81
N GLN A 49 9.34 -7.53 -15.90
CA GLN A 49 10.45 -8.43 -16.20
C GLN A 49 10.08 -9.92 -16.08
N GLY A 50 8.88 -10.23 -15.56
CA GLY A 50 8.46 -11.60 -15.26
C GLY A 50 9.30 -12.27 -14.16
N THR A 51 9.83 -11.48 -13.21
CA THR A 51 10.63 -11.97 -12.08
C THR A 51 9.88 -11.85 -10.76
N ASP A 52 10.36 -12.52 -9.72
CA ASP A 52 9.84 -12.32 -8.36
C ASP A 52 10.31 -10.99 -7.78
N SER A 53 9.43 -10.33 -7.03
CA SER A 53 9.76 -9.08 -6.32
C SER A 53 10.43 -9.38 -4.97
N GLU A 54 11.66 -8.86 -4.80
CA GLU A 54 12.41 -8.97 -3.54
C GLU A 54 11.68 -8.30 -2.37
N VAL A 55 10.94 -7.23 -2.64
CA VAL A 55 10.15 -6.52 -1.62
C VAL A 55 9.09 -7.42 -1.02
N LEU A 56 8.44 -8.28 -1.79
CA LEU A 56 7.38 -9.14 -1.28
C LEU A 56 7.89 -10.08 -0.17
N ASP A 57 9.16 -10.47 -0.21
CA ASP A 57 9.83 -11.33 0.79
C ASP A 57 10.41 -10.57 1.99
N MET A 58 10.53 -9.25 1.87
CA MET A 58 11.09 -8.42 2.94
C MET A 58 10.07 -8.08 4.03
N CYS A 59 10.50 -8.15 5.30
CA CYS A 59 9.80 -7.52 6.41
C CYS A 59 10.04 -6.01 6.40
N PHE A 60 9.18 -5.27 5.72
CA PHE A 60 9.02 -3.84 5.96
C PHE A 60 7.99 -3.68 7.07
N ASP A 61 8.42 -3.17 8.22
CA ASP A 61 7.51 -2.86 9.33
C ASP A 61 6.93 -1.44 9.20
N THR A 62 7.09 -0.83 8.03
CA THR A 62 6.62 0.53 7.72
C THR A 62 5.09 0.55 7.59
N CYS A 63 4.42 1.31 8.45
CA CYS A 63 2.99 1.59 8.31
C CYS A 63 2.67 2.28 6.97
N LEU A 64 1.44 2.13 6.48
CA LEU A 64 0.96 2.86 5.32
C LEU A 64 1.05 4.39 5.55
N PRO A 65 1.29 5.18 4.50
CA PRO A 65 1.22 6.64 4.60
C PRO A 65 -0.21 7.09 4.95
N LEU A 66 -0.33 8.17 5.71
CA LEU A 66 -1.64 8.76 5.98
C LEU A 66 -2.16 9.44 4.70
N ASN A 67 -3.48 9.39 4.50
CA ASN A 67 -4.16 10.13 3.45
C ASN A 67 -4.27 11.62 3.83
N VAL A 68 -3.22 12.38 3.57
CA VAL A 68 -3.10 13.81 3.91
C VAL A 68 -2.44 14.55 2.76
N ASP A 69 -2.81 15.81 2.56
CA ASP A 69 -2.22 16.63 1.50
C ASP A 69 -0.86 17.19 1.92
N ASP A 70 -0.01 17.49 0.95
CA ASP A 70 1.34 18.01 1.20
C ASP A 70 1.33 19.35 1.93
N HIS A 71 0.29 20.15 1.75
CA HIS A 71 0.13 21.43 2.44
C HIS A 71 -0.16 21.28 3.95
N ASP A 72 -0.61 20.12 4.40
CA ASP A 72 -0.83 19.83 5.82
C ASP A 72 0.46 19.37 6.53
N LEU A 73 1.48 18.99 5.75
CA LEU A 73 2.74 18.49 6.27
C LEU A 73 3.72 19.65 6.42
N ILE A 74 3.76 20.22 7.63
CA ILE A 74 4.63 21.35 7.97
C ILE A 74 5.91 20.84 8.63
N PRO A 75 7.10 21.10 8.06
CA PRO A 75 8.37 20.73 8.68
C PRO A 75 8.56 21.39 10.04
N GLY A 76 9.06 20.62 11.01
CA GLY A 76 9.28 21.04 12.40
C GLY A 76 8.02 21.09 13.26
N SER A 77 6.86 20.68 12.74
CA SER A 77 5.62 20.60 13.52
C SER A 77 5.73 19.50 14.58
N GLN A 78 5.10 19.71 15.74
CA GLN A 78 4.93 18.67 16.75
C GLN A 78 3.48 18.17 16.83
N TYR A 79 2.59 18.76 16.02
CA TYR A 79 1.18 18.42 16.01
C TYR A 79 0.94 17.20 15.12
N ALA A 80 0.28 16.19 15.68
CA ALA A 80 -0.15 15.04 14.92
C ALA A 80 -1.08 15.49 13.77
N VAL A 81 -0.80 14.98 12.57
CA VAL A 81 -1.64 15.25 11.40
C VAL A 81 -2.73 14.19 11.34
N GLU A 82 -3.98 14.63 11.26
CA GLU A 82 -5.14 13.75 11.16
C GLU A 82 -5.32 13.24 9.73
N GLU A 83 -5.64 11.96 9.59
CA GLU A 83 -5.94 11.36 8.29
C GLU A 83 -7.26 11.92 7.73
N ARG A 84 -7.23 12.41 6.48
CA ARG A 84 -8.43 12.93 5.80
C ARG A 84 -9.24 11.77 5.21
N THR A 85 -10.56 11.90 5.25
CA THR A 85 -11.47 11.05 4.46
C THR A 85 -11.70 11.68 3.09
N GLY A 86 -11.68 10.87 2.05
CA GLY A 86 -11.88 11.32 0.67
C GLY A 86 -10.57 11.42 -0.13
N VAL A 87 -10.62 12.13 -1.25
CA VAL A 87 -9.50 12.27 -2.17
C VAL A 87 -8.54 13.36 -1.70
N THR A 88 -7.24 13.04 -1.68
CA THR A 88 -6.10 13.93 -1.47
C THR A 88 -5.08 13.72 -2.59
N GLY A 89 -4.02 14.53 -2.61
CA GLY A 89 -2.90 14.37 -3.55
C GLY A 89 -2.22 12.99 -3.50
N ILE A 90 -2.32 12.28 -2.37
CA ILE A 90 -1.69 10.96 -2.18
C ILE A 90 -2.66 9.78 -2.23
N THR A 91 -3.93 10.01 -2.56
CA THR A 91 -4.93 8.93 -2.62
C THR A 91 -4.53 7.83 -3.60
N PHE A 92 -4.16 8.17 -4.84
CA PHE A 92 -3.80 7.17 -5.85
C PHE A 92 -2.65 6.25 -5.42
N PRO A 93 -1.47 6.76 -5.01
CA PRO A 93 -0.40 5.90 -4.52
C PRO A 93 -0.82 5.12 -3.26
N ASN A 94 -1.63 5.69 -2.35
CA ASN A 94 -2.14 4.92 -1.21
C ASN A 94 -3.00 3.72 -1.63
N MET A 95 -3.86 3.85 -2.64
CA MET A 95 -4.61 2.71 -3.19
C MET A 95 -3.68 1.61 -3.72
N GLN A 96 -2.55 1.99 -4.34
CA GLN A 96 -1.53 1.06 -4.83
C GLN A 96 -0.79 0.38 -3.66
N TYR A 97 -0.43 1.15 -2.63
CA TYR A 97 0.27 0.64 -1.44
C TYR A 97 -0.58 -0.36 -0.67
N GLU A 98 -1.87 -0.06 -0.48
CA GLU A 98 -2.82 -1.00 0.14
C GLU A 98 -2.97 -2.30 -0.67
N SER A 99 -3.00 -2.19 -2.00
CA SER A 99 -3.06 -3.36 -2.88
C SER A 99 -1.80 -4.23 -2.72
N ILE A 100 -0.61 -3.62 -2.68
CA ILE A 100 0.65 -4.33 -2.44
C ILE A 100 0.69 -4.95 -1.05
N ALA A 101 0.20 -4.26 -0.02
CA ALA A 101 0.14 -4.78 1.34
C ALA A 101 -0.70 -6.07 1.41
N VAL A 102 -1.84 -6.08 0.71
CA VAL A 102 -2.71 -7.26 0.58
C VAL A 102 -1.99 -8.40 -0.13
N VAL A 103 -1.35 -8.14 -1.28
CA VAL A 103 -0.59 -9.17 -2.02
C VAL A 103 0.53 -9.76 -1.16
N ARG A 104 1.25 -8.92 -0.39
CA ARG A 104 2.29 -9.37 0.56
C ARG A 104 1.73 -10.26 1.66
N ALA A 105 0.62 -9.85 2.29
CA ALA A 105 -0.02 -10.63 3.34
C ALA A 105 -0.46 -12.01 2.82
N MET A 106 -1.01 -12.05 1.60
CA MET A 106 -1.39 -13.31 0.95
C MET A 106 -0.19 -14.21 0.69
N ARG A 107 0.89 -13.68 0.10
CA ARG A 107 2.11 -14.45 -0.17
C ARG A 107 2.67 -15.09 1.10
N LYS A 108 2.76 -14.32 2.20
CA LYS A 108 3.19 -14.85 3.51
C LYS A 108 2.31 -16.01 4.00
N CYS A 109 0.99 -15.91 3.86
CA CYS A 109 0.06 -16.99 4.22
C CYS A 109 0.24 -18.25 3.34
N MET A 110 0.56 -18.06 2.05
CA MET A 110 0.80 -19.14 1.10
C MET A 110 2.15 -19.85 1.37
N ASP A 111 3.23 -19.10 1.62
CA ASP A 111 4.56 -19.66 1.86
C ASP A 111 4.65 -20.46 3.18
N GLY A 112 3.89 -20.05 4.20
CA GLY A 112 3.75 -20.82 5.45
C GLY A 112 2.99 -22.14 5.31
N SER A 113 2.29 -22.34 4.19
CA SER A 113 1.40 -23.47 3.95
C SER A 113 1.98 -24.41 2.90
N ARG A 114 2.90 -25.31 3.29
CA ARG A 114 3.34 -26.48 2.48
C ARG A 114 2.21 -27.46 2.09
N HIS A 115 0.93 -27.11 2.31
CA HIS A 115 -0.26 -27.95 2.20
C HIS A 115 -1.24 -27.53 1.08
N TRP A 116 -0.82 -26.69 0.12
CA TRP A 116 -1.69 -26.14 -0.94
C TRP A 116 -2.50 -27.18 -1.74
N ALA A 117 -2.01 -28.43 -1.82
CA ALA A 117 -2.67 -29.52 -2.53
C ALA A 117 -4.01 -29.96 -1.90
N THR A 118 -4.26 -29.69 -0.62
CA THR A 118 -5.44 -30.23 0.10
C THR A 118 -6.55 -29.21 0.38
N ASN A 119 -6.36 -27.90 0.16
CA ASN A 119 -7.32 -26.90 0.66
C ASN A 119 -7.54 -25.66 -0.22
N ASN A 120 -7.61 -25.87 -1.53
CA ASN A 120 -7.84 -24.82 -2.53
C ASN A 120 -9.11 -23.98 -2.25
N ARG A 121 -10.16 -24.59 -1.64
CA ARG A 121 -11.41 -23.91 -1.30
C ARG A 121 -11.25 -22.87 -0.19
N GLN A 122 -10.62 -23.23 0.94
CA GLN A 122 -10.43 -22.32 2.06
C GLN A 122 -9.48 -21.15 1.70
N CYS A 123 -8.44 -21.42 0.93
CA CYS A 123 -7.53 -20.37 0.44
C CYS A 123 -8.25 -19.39 -0.49
N LYS A 124 -9.13 -19.89 -1.37
CA LYS A 124 -9.96 -19.06 -2.23
C LYS A 124 -10.93 -18.20 -1.42
N ASP A 125 -11.61 -18.76 -0.42
CA ASP A 125 -12.55 -18.01 0.43
C ASP A 125 -11.82 -16.92 1.24
N GLN A 126 -10.63 -17.23 1.76
CA GLN A 126 -9.75 -16.23 2.40
C GLN A 126 -9.33 -15.13 1.43
N TRP A 127 -8.91 -15.48 0.22
CA TRP A 127 -8.53 -14.51 -0.81
C TRP A 127 -9.66 -13.56 -1.14
N VAL A 128 -10.85 -14.13 -1.34
CA VAL A 128 -12.07 -13.39 -1.59
C VAL A 128 -12.36 -12.39 -0.47
N GLU A 129 -12.23 -12.80 0.78
CA GLU A 129 -12.49 -11.92 1.92
C GLU A 129 -11.46 -10.79 2.05
N VAL A 130 -10.17 -11.07 1.82
CA VAL A 130 -9.14 -10.03 1.83
C VAL A 130 -9.39 -9.01 0.72
N VAL A 131 -9.75 -9.46 -0.49
CA VAL A 131 -10.11 -8.56 -1.61
C VAL A 131 -11.36 -7.73 -1.29
N ARG A 132 -12.38 -8.32 -0.65
CA ARG A 132 -13.56 -7.57 -0.19
C ARG A 132 -13.20 -6.50 0.83
N ASN A 133 -12.32 -6.82 1.78
CA ASN A 133 -11.88 -5.86 2.80
C ASN A 133 -11.09 -4.70 2.19
N LEU A 134 -10.21 -4.98 1.22
CA LEU A 134 -9.53 -3.95 0.44
C LEU A 134 -10.55 -3.06 -0.28
N ASN A 135 -11.45 -3.65 -1.07
CA ASN A 135 -12.44 -2.89 -1.81
C ASN A 135 -13.30 -2.02 -0.87
N ARG A 136 -13.72 -2.55 0.29
CA ARG A 136 -14.44 -1.77 1.31
C ARG A 136 -13.61 -0.59 1.81
N ARG A 137 -12.34 -0.79 2.17
CA ARG A 137 -11.44 0.29 2.65
C ARG A 137 -11.21 1.37 1.61
N LEU A 138 -11.02 0.99 0.34
CA LEU A 138 -10.85 1.94 -0.76
C LEU A 138 -12.15 2.74 -0.97
N TRP A 139 -13.30 2.08 -0.89
CA TRP A 139 -14.59 2.73 -1.07
C TRP A 139 -14.92 3.70 0.05
N THR A 140 -14.83 3.27 1.31
CA THR A 140 -15.21 4.10 2.46
C THR A 140 -14.20 5.20 2.72
N GLY A 141 -12.90 4.94 2.52
CA GLY A 141 -11.84 5.89 2.83
C GLY A 141 -11.61 6.95 1.76
N TYR A 142 -11.79 6.61 0.47
CA TYR A 142 -11.41 7.48 -0.64
C TYR A 142 -12.57 7.82 -1.58
N LEU A 143 -13.35 6.82 -2.00
CA LEU A 143 -14.25 6.96 -3.15
C LEU A 143 -15.67 7.43 -2.78
N SER A 144 -16.18 7.11 -1.59
CA SER A 144 -17.54 7.48 -1.18
C SER A 144 -17.80 8.99 -1.21
N PRO A 145 -16.85 9.86 -0.81
CA PRO A 145 -17.05 11.31 -0.90
C PRO A 145 -16.70 11.89 -2.28
N CYS A 146 -16.25 11.07 -3.23
CA CYS A 146 -15.66 11.53 -4.48
C CYS A 146 -16.71 11.80 -5.56
N ASP A 147 -16.63 12.96 -6.22
CA ASP A 147 -17.46 13.26 -7.40
C ASP A 147 -16.97 12.46 -8.62
N PRO A 148 -17.77 11.54 -9.19
CA PRO A 148 -17.37 10.67 -10.29
C PRO A 148 -17.19 11.39 -11.64
N THR A 149 -17.54 12.67 -11.74
CA THR A 149 -17.48 13.44 -12.99
C THR A 149 -16.10 14.03 -13.28
N THR A 150 -15.22 14.08 -12.28
CA THR A 150 -13.85 14.63 -12.42
C THR A 150 -12.93 13.62 -13.10
N SER A 151 -12.00 14.08 -13.95
CA SER A 151 -11.03 13.20 -14.63
C SER A 151 -10.15 12.39 -13.65
N ALA A 152 -9.74 12.99 -12.54
CA ALA A 152 -8.97 12.31 -11.50
C ALA A 152 -9.78 11.19 -10.80
N SER A 153 -11.07 11.42 -10.54
CA SER A 153 -11.90 10.40 -9.88
C SER A 153 -12.15 9.20 -10.77
N GLN A 154 -12.29 9.40 -12.08
CA GLN A 154 -12.40 8.31 -13.06
C GLN A 154 -11.20 7.35 -13.01
N LEU A 155 -9.99 7.85 -12.78
CA LEU A 155 -8.80 7.02 -12.59
C LEU A 155 -8.90 6.16 -11.32
N PHE A 156 -9.36 6.74 -10.20
CA PHE A 156 -9.51 6.01 -8.94
C PHE A 156 -10.60 4.94 -9.03
N PHE A 157 -11.74 5.28 -9.65
CA PHE A 157 -12.80 4.31 -9.94
C PHE A 157 -12.34 3.23 -10.92
N GLY A 158 -11.51 3.57 -11.90
CA GLY A 158 -10.87 2.62 -12.81
C GLY A 158 -9.98 1.63 -12.04
N PHE A 159 -9.09 2.13 -11.20
CA PHE A 159 -8.19 1.30 -10.39
C PHE A 159 -8.97 0.36 -9.45
N ALA A 160 -9.98 0.88 -8.73
CA ALA A 160 -10.81 0.06 -7.84
C ALA A 160 -11.63 -1.02 -8.57
N ARG A 161 -11.84 -0.89 -9.89
CA ARG A 161 -12.50 -1.92 -10.72
C ARG A 161 -11.53 -3.00 -11.20
N ILE A 162 -10.24 -2.69 -11.31
CA ILE A 162 -9.18 -3.65 -11.66
C ILE A 162 -8.95 -4.62 -10.49
N VAL A 163 -9.13 -4.15 -9.25
CA VAL A 163 -9.24 -5.04 -8.09
C VAL A 163 -10.41 -5.99 -8.36
N PRO A 164 -10.17 -7.31 -8.50
CA PRO A 164 -11.18 -8.24 -8.99
C PRO A 164 -12.41 -8.17 -8.10
N LYS A 165 -13.53 -7.72 -8.68
CA LYS A 165 -14.83 -7.78 -8.00
C LYS A 165 -15.18 -9.24 -7.87
N VAL A 166 -15.01 -9.78 -6.66
CA VAL A 166 -15.57 -11.09 -6.35
C VAL A 166 -17.08 -10.90 -6.37
N SER A 167 -17.72 -11.35 -7.43
CA SER A 167 -19.17 -11.42 -7.55
C SER A 167 -19.72 -12.22 -6.36
N LEU A 168 -20.65 -11.60 -5.64
CA LEU A 168 -21.43 -12.19 -4.54
C LEU A 168 -22.22 -13.40 -5.02
#